data_AF-A0A535L4L7-F1
#
_entry.id   AF-A0A535L4L7-F1
#
_cell.length_a   1.000
_cell.length_b   1.000
_cell.length_c   1.000
_cell.angle_alpha   90.00
_cell.angle_beta   90.00
_cell.angle_gamma   90.00
#
_symmetry.space_group_name_H-M   'P 1'
#
loop_
_entity.id
_entity.type
_entity.pdbx_description
1 polymer ?
#
loop_
_entity_poly.entity_id
_entity_poly.type
_entity_poly.pdbx_seq_one_letter_code
_entity_poly.pdbx_strand_id
1 'polypeptide(L)'
;YMIRSDVLRKVGWGTSITEDWELTLHLYTLGYKVAYTPFAETPAECVSGVRKLSRQRMRWAEGHSFNVKKWFGLIFTSPMVSAVEKVEFAFYVTYYLQAVLLLIGTFCWVVAELGFHARIPGWTAVLGWSLVLANLLSLPLMNAAGLVLEEAPIGDFRGALGSIVTAYLLIPYQGLAALRGFFEAAEGTWIRTPKTGRLTGAIHHLRPVEMIQQWAVGLPQRRQPAAAGAVDRAVGAVGRQFVPRAVTASLALLTLGLTACAIVLPVSAGAPTSAYYLHTGFVMDHTPAGTGHKTTIDLTPGMSLTWTSTDVYPAGDVIPAGTYTFTADWQKDAKARASVTFTVGYGTSCGSFANLVSWTSDVSAPPKPTTTGATTTHATDLPSGGPYHICFRIHVNSITCSGNKCPFAIVFDTSRFQAILNLPAIEVDERSLPLAGVAVMIPLLVMVRPWRRRVVR
;
A
#
# COMPACT_ATOMS: atom_id res chain seq x y z
N TYR A 1 28.40 -24.75 -7.43
CA TYR A 1 29.43 -23.84 -6.89
C TYR A 1 30.80 -24.50 -7.05
N MET A 2 31.88 -23.71 -7.09
CA MET A 2 33.26 -24.20 -7.09
C MET A 2 33.99 -23.54 -5.93
N ILE A 3 34.77 -24.31 -5.18
CA ILE A 3 35.54 -23.81 -4.04
C ILE A 3 36.96 -24.36 -4.10
N ARG A 4 37.92 -23.53 -3.67
CA ARG A 4 39.31 -23.93 -3.50
C ARG A 4 39.41 -25.07 -2.47
N SER A 5 40.01 -26.19 -2.87
CA SER A 5 40.08 -27.40 -2.05
C SER A 5 40.89 -27.21 -0.78
N ASP A 6 41.95 -26.41 -0.81
CA ASP A 6 42.76 -26.06 0.35
C ASP A 6 41.97 -25.24 1.38
N VAL A 7 41.15 -24.30 0.89
CA VAL A 7 40.26 -23.49 1.74
C VAL A 7 39.17 -24.38 2.36
N LEU A 8 38.53 -25.25 1.56
CA LEU A 8 37.49 -26.14 2.07
C LEU A 8 38.02 -27.13 3.12
N ARG A 9 39.24 -27.66 2.94
CA ARG A 9 39.87 -28.55 3.93
C ARG A 9 40.18 -27.83 5.25
N LYS A 10 40.46 -26.53 5.20
CA LYS A 10 40.73 -25.71 6.39
C LYS A 10 39.45 -25.36 7.15
N VAL A 11 38.38 -25.02 6.42
CA VAL A 11 37.13 -24.54 7.01
C VAL A 11 36.19 -25.68 7.40
N GLY A 12 36.15 -26.75 6.58
CA GLY A 12 35.22 -27.86 6.73
C GLY A 12 33.79 -27.52 6.30
N TRP A 13 32.92 -28.53 6.32
CA TRP A 13 31.48 -28.35 6.19
C TRP A 13 30.86 -28.17 7.57
N GLY A 14 29.87 -27.29 7.64
CA GLY A 14 29.07 -27.08 8.84
C GLY A 14 28.04 -28.18 9.08
N THR A 15 27.26 -28.03 10.16
CA THR A 15 26.18 -28.97 10.53
C THR A 15 24.80 -28.41 10.24
N SER A 16 24.74 -27.18 9.73
CA SER A 16 23.51 -26.49 9.37
C SER A 16 22.70 -27.23 8.29
N ILE A 17 21.37 -27.11 8.36
CA ILE A 17 20.47 -27.64 7.31
C ILE A 17 20.55 -26.82 6.00
N THR A 18 21.23 -25.68 6.05
CA THR A 18 21.72 -24.85 4.96
C THR A 18 23.24 -24.68 5.09
N GLU A 19 23.97 -25.78 4.93
CA GLU A 19 25.41 -25.89 5.13
C GLU A 19 26.24 -25.05 4.15
N ASP A 20 25.69 -24.82 2.96
CA ASP A 20 26.25 -23.96 1.91
C ASP A 20 26.27 -22.48 2.31
N TRP A 21 25.19 -22.02 2.93
CA TRP A 21 25.10 -20.66 3.46
C TRP A 21 25.99 -20.48 4.69
N GLU A 22 26.00 -21.44 5.61
CA GLU A 22 26.90 -21.43 6.77
C GLU A 22 28.37 -21.34 6.34
N LEU A 23 28.76 -22.13 5.35
CA LEU A 23 30.10 -22.09 4.77
C LEU A 23 30.42 -20.69 4.21
N THR A 24 29.47 -20.08 3.51
CA THR A 24 29.65 -18.73 2.94
C THR A 24 29.90 -17.70 4.04
N LEU A 25 29.11 -17.69 5.11
CA LEU A 25 29.30 -16.78 6.24
C LEU A 25 30.67 -16.96 6.90
N HIS A 26 31.09 -18.21 7.10
CA HIS A 26 32.40 -18.52 7.65
C HIS A 26 33.53 -17.99 6.75
N LEU A 27 33.45 -18.19 5.43
CA LEU A 27 34.44 -17.67 4.47
C LEU A 27 34.58 -16.14 4.55
N TYR A 28 33.47 -15.41 4.67
CA TYR A 28 33.48 -13.96 4.80
C TYR A 28 34.16 -13.50 6.10
N THR A 29 33.93 -14.20 7.21
CA THR A 29 34.60 -13.87 8.48
C THR A 29 36.12 -14.06 8.43
N LEU A 30 36.61 -14.94 7.53
CA LEU A 30 38.02 -15.17 7.26
C LEU A 30 38.60 -14.27 6.16
N GLY A 31 37.79 -13.37 5.58
CA GLY A 31 38.20 -12.44 4.52
C GLY A 31 38.21 -13.02 3.11
N TYR A 32 37.73 -14.26 2.91
CA TYR A 32 37.50 -14.78 1.57
C TYR A 32 36.25 -14.14 0.97
N LYS A 33 36.24 -14.00 -0.36
CA LYS A 33 35.13 -13.42 -1.12
C LYS A 33 34.53 -14.46 -2.05
N VAL A 34 33.21 -14.43 -2.19
CA VAL A 34 32.48 -15.29 -3.11
C VAL A 34 32.12 -14.48 -4.34
N ALA A 35 32.51 -14.97 -5.52
CA ALA A 35 32.19 -14.34 -6.79
C ALA A 35 31.08 -15.11 -7.51
N TYR A 36 30.11 -14.37 -8.05
CA TYR A 36 29.08 -14.91 -8.93
C TYR A 36 29.50 -14.77 -10.39
N THR A 37 29.23 -15.81 -11.19
CA THR A 37 29.37 -15.75 -12.64
C THR A 37 28.11 -16.31 -13.29
N PRO A 38 27.48 -15.58 -14.23
CA PRO A 38 26.31 -16.07 -14.96
C PRO A 38 26.66 -17.21 -15.92
N PHE A 39 27.95 -17.52 -16.10
CA PHE A 39 28.39 -18.59 -17.00
C PHE A 39 28.48 -19.97 -16.32
N ALA A 40 28.39 -20.03 -15.00
CA ALA A 40 28.34 -21.29 -14.26
C ALA A 40 26.89 -21.83 -14.20
N GLU A 41 26.38 -22.22 -15.37
CA GLU A 41 25.02 -22.71 -15.55
C GLU A 41 24.99 -24.24 -15.31
N THR A 42 23.98 -24.75 -14.60
CA THR A 42 23.80 -26.20 -14.40
C THR A 42 22.31 -26.50 -14.45
N PRO A 43 21.86 -27.42 -15.33
CA PRO A 43 20.45 -27.79 -15.37
C PRO A 43 20.03 -28.40 -14.03
N ALA A 44 18.93 -27.91 -13.48
CA ALA A 44 18.43 -28.32 -12.17
C ALA A 44 17.01 -28.88 -12.29
N GLU A 45 16.76 -29.97 -11.56
CA GLU A 45 15.41 -30.52 -11.46
C GLU A 45 14.59 -29.81 -10.37
N CYS A 46 13.38 -29.44 -10.75
CA CYS A 46 12.37 -28.91 -9.84
C CYS A 46 11.72 -30.03 -9.01
N VAL A 47 11.09 -29.64 -7.91
CA VAL A 47 10.27 -30.56 -7.09
C VAL A 47 8.90 -30.77 -7.74
N SER A 48 8.37 -31.99 -7.66
CA SER A 48 7.15 -32.41 -8.38
C SER A 48 5.81 -32.01 -7.74
N GLY A 49 5.79 -31.13 -6.73
CA GLY A 49 4.52 -30.69 -6.13
C GLY A 49 4.63 -29.76 -4.93
N VAL A 50 3.52 -29.09 -4.60
CA VAL A 50 3.44 -28.01 -3.60
C VAL A 50 3.86 -28.49 -2.20
N ARG A 51 3.47 -29.70 -1.78
CA ARG A 51 3.88 -30.24 -0.46
C ARG A 51 5.39 -30.42 -0.35
N LYS A 52 6.04 -30.94 -1.41
CA LYS A 52 7.50 -31.11 -1.45
C LYS A 52 8.22 -29.77 -1.53
N LEU A 53 7.67 -28.84 -2.32
CA LEU A 53 8.16 -27.46 -2.42
C LEU A 53 8.08 -26.73 -1.08
N SER A 54 6.97 -26.88 -0.36
CA SER A 54 6.77 -26.27 0.97
C SER A 54 7.82 -26.78 1.94
N ARG A 55 8.05 -28.10 2.01
CA ARG A 55 9.14 -28.68 2.85
C ARG A 55 10.51 -28.17 2.47
N GLN A 56 10.80 -28.04 1.17
CA GLN A 56 12.08 -27.50 0.70
C GLN A 56 12.28 -26.06 1.17
N ARG A 57 11.25 -25.22 0.99
CA ARG A 57 11.28 -23.79 1.34
C ARG A 57 11.29 -23.55 2.85
N MET A 58 10.60 -24.39 3.62
CA MET A 58 10.69 -24.38 5.08
C MET A 58 12.11 -24.64 5.56
N ARG A 59 12.78 -25.68 5.02
CA ARG A 59 14.18 -25.98 5.36
C ARG A 59 15.10 -24.79 5.08
N TRP A 60 14.91 -24.13 3.94
CA TRP A 60 15.72 -22.96 3.58
C TRP A 60 15.44 -21.77 4.50
N ALA A 61 14.18 -21.50 4.81
CA ALA A 61 13.78 -20.41 5.68
C ALA A 61 14.30 -20.59 7.12
N GLU A 62 14.15 -21.80 7.66
CA GLU A 62 14.61 -22.14 9.01
C GLU A 62 16.13 -22.06 9.12
N GLY A 63 16.87 -22.75 8.23
CA GLY A 63 18.33 -22.77 8.29
C GLY A 63 18.95 -21.41 8.00
N HIS A 64 18.37 -20.65 7.07
CA HIS A 64 18.80 -19.28 6.82
C HIS A 64 18.61 -18.39 8.06
N SER A 65 17.41 -18.37 8.65
CA SER A 65 17.13 -17.57 9.86
C SER A 65 17.99 -17.99 11.05
N PHE A 66 18.23 -19.29 11.22
CA PHE A 66 19.12 -19.80 12.27
C PHE A 66 20.57 -19.34 12.07
N ASN A 67 21.09 -19.43 10.85
CA ASN A 67 22.43 -18.94 10.54
C ASN A 67 22.53 -17.42 10.71
N VAL A 68 21.50 -16.66 10.33
CA VAL A 68 21.46 -15.22 10.61
C VAL A 68 21.60 -14.97 12.10
N LYS A 69 20.77 -15.59 12.94
CA LYS A 69 20.84 -15.48 14.41
C LYS A 69 22.24 -15.81 14.94
N LYS A 70 22.79 -16.95 14.51
CA LYS A 70 24.08 -17.49 14.97
C LYS A 70 25.26 -16.61 14.58
N TRP A 71 25.28 -16.10 13.34
CA TRP A 71 26.42 -15.38 12.77
C TRP A 71 26.30 -13.86 12.84
N PHE A 72 25.15 -13.31 13.27
CA PHE A 72 24.88 -11.87 13.27
C PHE A 72 26.01 -11.07 13.92
N GLY A 73 26.32 -11.36 15.19
CA GLY A 73 27.37 -10.65 15.92
C GLY A 73 28.72 -10.76 15.23
N LEU A 74 29.11 -11.97 14.84
CA LEU A 74 30.42 -12.23 14.24
C LEU A 74 30.63 -11.50 12.91
N ILE A 75 29.59 -11.39 12.08
CA ILE A 75 29.65 -10.64 10.82
C ILE A 75 29.77 -9.13 11.09
N PHE A 76 28.96 -8.58 11.99
CA PHE A 76 28.97 -7.13 12.27
C PHE A 76 30.22 -6.67 13.01
N THR A 77 30.81 -7.52 13.87
CA THR A 77 32.05 -7.20 14.59
C THR A 77 33.31 -7.54 13.79
N SER A 78 33.21 -8.34 12.72
CA SER A 78 34.39 -8.73 11.95
C SER A 78 35.01 -7.53 11.21
N PRO A 79 36.34 -7.34 11.32
CA PRO A 79 37.07 -6.36 10.52
C PRO A 79 37.29 -6.81 9.06
N MET A 80 37.09 -8.10 8.77
CA MET A 80 37.28 -8.68 7.43
C MET A 80 36.06 -8.48 6.52
N VAL A 81 34.92 -8.13 7.12
CA VAL A 81 33.66 -7.84 6.42
C VAL A 81 33.55 -6.32 6.25
N SER A 82 33.44 -5.89 5.00
CA SER A 82 33.29 -4.47 4.64
C SER A 82 31.92 -3.92 5.03
N ALA A 83 31.80 -2.59 5.08
CA ALA A 83 30.52 -1.94 5.40
C ALA A 83 29.40 -2.31 4.39
N VAL A 84 29.74 -2.42 3.10
CA VAL A 84 28.77 -2.80 2.06
C VAL A 84 28.28 -4.23 2.29
N GLU A 85 29.19 -5.17 2.57
CA GLU A 85 28.83 -6.56 2.86
C GLU A 85 27.99 -6.71 4.14
N LYS A 86 28.20 -5.83 5.14
CA LYS A 86 27.33 -5.77 6.33
C LYS A 86 25.93 -5.31 5.99
N VAL A 87 25.78 -4.34 5.08
CA VAL A 87 24.47 -3.89 4.57
C VAL A 87 23.80 -4.99 3.76
N GLU A 88 24.54 -5.71 2.91
CA GLU A 88 24.03 -6.87 2.19
C GLU A 88 23.56 -7.97 3.14
N PHE A 89 24.35 -8.29 4.16
CA PHE A 89 23.96 -9.24 5.21
C PHE A 89 22.72 -8.77 5.97
N ALA A 90 22.61 -7.47 6.29
CA ALA A 90 21.42 -6.88 6.91
C ALA A 90 20.17 -7.06 6.03
N PHE A 91 20.31 -6.91 4.72
CA PHE A 91 19.22 -7.20 3.78
C PHE A 91 18.79 -8.67 3.86
N TYR A 92 19.73 -9.61 3.88
CA TYR A 92 19.43 -11.04 4.03
C TYR A 92 18.69 -11.37 5.33
N VAL A 93 18.98 -10.69 6.46
CA VAL A 93 18.25 -10.88 7.73
C VAL A 93 16.73 -10.77 7.54
N THR A 94 16.29 -9.83 6.70
CA THR A 94 14.86 -9.56 6.47
C THR A 94 14.21 -10.48 5.44
N TYR A 95 15.01 -11.26 4.70
CA TYR A 95 14.57 -11.99 3.50
C TYR A 95 13.46 -13.01 3.77
N TYR A 96 13.54 -13.80 4.84
CA TYR A 96 12.46 -14.72 5.22
C TYR A 96 11.50 -14.12 6.26
N LEU A 97 11.95 -13.11 7.01
CA LEU A 97 11.12 -12.42 8.01
C LEU A 97 9.99 -11.62 7.36
N GLN A 98 10.15 -11.18 6.10
CA GLN A 98 9.07 -10.53 5.34
C GLN A 98 7.78 -11.37 5.30
N ALA A 99 7.88 -12.71 5.27
CA ALA A 99 6.71 -13.58 5.25
C ALA A 99 5.93 -13.50 6.58
N VAL A 100 6.64 -13.37 7.71
CA VAL A 100 6.05 -13.17 9.03
C VAL A 100 5.35 -11.82 9.10
N LEU A 101 6.02 -10.76 8.66
CA LEU A 101 5.46 -9.40 8.65
C LEU A 101 4.19 -9.33 7.79
N LEU A 102 4.17 -10.02 6.65
CA LEU A 102 3.00 -10.09 5.79
C LEU A 102 1.83 -10.83 6.46
N LEU A 103 2.09 -11.94 7.17
CA LEU A 103 1.07 -12.68 7.92
C LEU A 103 0.49 -11.83 9.05
N ILE A 104 1.34 -11.20 9.85
CA ILE A 104 0.92 -10.31 10.95
C ILE A 104 0.14 -9.12 10.39
N GLY A 105 0.66 -8.46 9.36
CA GLY A 105 -0.01 -7.32 8.72
C GLY A 105 -1.38 -7.68 8.18
N THR A 106 -1.51 -8.83 7.52
CA THR A 106 -2.78 -9.31 6.97
C THR A 106 -3.75 -9.67 8.09
N PHE A 107 -3.28 -10.34 9.15
CA PHE A 107 -4.11 -10.66 10.32
C PHE A 107 -4.60 -9.39 11.02
N CYS A 108 -3.71 -8.43 11.30
CA CYS A 108 -4.07 -7.14 11.90
C CYS A 108 -5.08 -6.38 11.04
N TRP A 109 -4.90 -6.38 9.72
CA TRP A 109 -5.84 -5.74 8.80
C TRP A 109 -7.23 -6.40 8.85
N VAL A 110 -7.30 -7.73 8.80
CA VAL A 110 -8.57 -8.46 8.91
C VAL A 110 -9.27 -8.18 10.25
N VAL A 111 -8.52 -8.15 11.36
CA VAL A 111 -9.06 -7.85 12.69
C VAL A 111 -9.56 -6.40 12.78
N ALA A 112 -8.82 -5.44 12.22
CA ALA A 112 -9.24 -4.04 12.20
C ALA A 112 -10.54 -3.84 11.41
N GLU A 113 -10.64 -4.48 10.24
CA GLU A 113 -11.79 -4.35 9.33
C GLU A 113 -13.04 -5.07 9.88
N LEU A 114 -12.89 -6.34 10.28
CA LEU A 114 -14.02 -7.19 10.69
C LEU A 114 -14.38 -7.05 12.18
N GLY A 115 -13.39 -6.75 13.04
CA GLY A 115 -13.57 -6.74 14.50
C GLY A 115 -13.89 -5.36 15.05
N PHE A 116 -13.16 -4.34 14.59
CA PHE A 116 -13.25 -2.98 15.17
C PHE A 116 -13.92 -1.97 14.25
N HIS A 117 -14.11 -2.31 12.96
CA HIS A 117 -14.49 -1.36 11.90
C HIS A 117 -13.65 -0.07 11.96
N ALA A 118 -12.40 -0.20 12.42
CA ALA A 118 -11.54 0.93 12.74
C ALA A 118 -10.80 1.35 11.46
N ARG A 119 -10.96 2.61 11.08
CA ARG A 119 -10.22 3.22 9.98
C ARG A 119 -9.05 3.99 10.56
N ILE A 120 -7.83 3.63 10.17
CA ILE A 120 -6.62 4.32 10.59
C ILE A 120 -6.63 5.72 9.93
N PRO A 121 -6.56 6.82 10.68
CA PRO A 121 -6.49 8.17 10.10
C PRO A 121 -5.33 8.27 9.10
N GLY A 122 -5.62 8.73 7.88
CA GLY A 122 -4.64 8.82 6.79
C GLY A 122 -4.45 7.55 5.94
N TRP A 123 -5.08 6.43 6.32
CA TRP A 123 -5.08 5.20 5.52
C TRP A 123 -6.22 5.21 4.51
N THR A 124 -6.01 5.85 3.36
CA THR A 124 -6.99 5.88 2.27
C THR A 124 -7.11 4.49 1.62
N ALA A 125 -8.28 4.17 1.05
CA ALA A 125 -8.44 2.93 0.30
C ALA A 125 -7.49 2.89 -0.91
N VAL A 126 -7.20 4.04 -1.54
CA VAL A 126 -6.18 4.18 -2.57
C VAL A 126 -4.79 3.73 -2.09
N LEU A 127 -4.32 4.22 -0.94
CA LEU A 127 -3.03 3.82 -0.37
C LEU A 127 -3.01 2.32 -0.05
N GLY A 128 -4.08 1.83 0.58
CA GLY A 128 -4.25 0.41 0.91
C GLY A 128 -4.16 -0.48 -0.33
N TRP A 129 -4.96 -0.22 -1.36
CA TRP A 129 -4.96 -1.00 -2.60
C TRP A 129 -3.64 -0.87 -3.37
N SER A 130 -3.00 0.30 -3.35
CA SER A 130 -1.68 0.49 -3.97
C SER A 130 -0.62 -0.39 -3.33
N LEU A 131 -0.60 -0.47 -1.99
CA LEU A 131 0.33 -1.34 -1.26
C LEU A 131 0.05 -2.82 -1.53
N VAL A 132 -1.21 -3.23 -1.58
CA VAL A 132 -1.60 -4.61 -1.92
C VAL A 132 -1.12 -4.98 -3.33
N LEU A 133 -1.39 -4.14 -4.32
CA LEU A 133 -1.00 -4.39 -5.71
C LEU A 133 0.52 -4.35 -5.90
N ALA A 134 1.22 -3.39 -5.27
CA ALA A 134 2.67 -3.31 -5.32
C ALA A 134 3.32 -4.58 -4.72
N ASN A 135 2.82 -5.06 -3.59
CA ASN A 135 3.30 -6.29 -2.97
C ASN A 135 3.00 -7.51 -3.86
N LEU A 136 1.76 -7.63 -4.35
CA LEU A 136 1.30 -8.71 -5.23
C LEU A 136 2.16 -8.84 -6.51
N LEU A 137 2.57 -7.71 -7.10
CA LEU A 137 3.32 -7.68 -8.35
C LEU A 137 4.84 -7.68 -8.17
N SER A 138 5.36 -7.42 -6.97
CA SER A 138 6.81 -7.33 -6.70
C SER A 138 7.58 -8.59 -7.11
N LEU A 139 7.12 -9.77 -6.69
CA LEU A 139 7.75 -11.07 -6.98
C LEU A 139 7.74 -11.42 -8.47
N PRO A 140 6.61 -11.32 -9.20
CA PRO A 140 6.58 -11.47 -10.65
C PRO A 140 7.52 -10.53 -11.38
N LEU A 141 7.58 -9.26 -10.96
CA LEU A 141 8.45 -8.26 -11.58
C LEU A 141 9.93 -8.59 -11.35
N MET A 142 10.29 -9.01 -10.13
CA MET A 142 11.64 -9.49 -9.81
C MET A 142 12.01 -10.72 -10.64
N ASN A 143 11.13 -11.71 -10.73
CA ASN A 143 11.35 -12.92 -11.51
C ASN A 143 11.46 -12.60 -13.01
N ALA A 144 10.62 -11.71 -13.53
CA ALA A 144 10.70 -11.26 -14.92
C ALA A 144 12.00 -10.52 -15.21
N ALA A 145 12.47 -9.65 -14.30
CA ALA A 145 13.75 -8.97 -14.42
C ALA A 145 14.92 -9.98 -14.46
N GLY A 146 14.89 -11.00 -13.60
CA GLY A 146 15.87 -12.10 -13.63
C GLY A 146 15.88 -12.84 -14.96
N LEU A 147 14.70 -13.25 -15.46
CA LEU A 147 14.57 -13.92 -16.76
C LEU A 147 15.08 -13.05 -17.92
N VAL A 148 14.86 -11.73 -17.87
CA VAL A 148 15.41 -10.78 -18.87
C VAL A 148 16.93 -10.71 -18.79
N LEU A 149 17.50 -10.64 -17.58
CA LEU A 149 18.96 -10.59 -17.37
C LEU A 149 19.65 -11.89 -17.81
N GLU A 150 18.98 -13.03 -17.63
CA GLU A 150 19.47 -14.34 -18.05
C GLU A 150 19.26 -14.62 -19.54
N GLU A 151 18.52 -13.76 -20.25
CA GLU A 151 18.12 -13.93 -21.65
C GLU A 151 17.24 -15.17 -21.88
N ALA A 152 16.35 -15.45 -20.92
CA ALA A 152 15.53 -16.65 -20.90
C ALA A 152 14.47 -16.70 -22.03
N PRO A 153 14.05 -17.91 -22.46
CA PRO A 153 12.97 -18.09 -23.42
C PRO A 153 11.65 -17.45 -22.97
N ILE A 154 10.87 -16.94 -23.94
CA ILE A 154 9.56 -16.30 -23.70
C ILE A 154 8.58 -17.22 -22.95
N GLY A 155 8.71 -18.54 -23.11
CA GLY A 155 7.90 -19.53 -22.41
C GLY A 155 8.00 -19.44 -20.87
N ASP A 156 9.17 -19.07 -20.35
CA ASP A 156 9.46 -19.08 -18.92
C ASP A 156 8.81 -17.89 -18.19
N PHE A 157 8.48 -16.82 -18.91
CA PHE A 157 7.74 -15.66 -18.38
C PHE A 157 6.33 -16.03 -17.91
N ARG A 158 5.72 -17.08 -18.48
CA ARG A 158 4.44 -17.62 -17.96
C ARG A 158 4.61 -18.18 -16.55
N GLY A 159 5.77 -18.79 -16.27
CA GLY A 159 6.14 -19.26 -14.95
C GLY A 159 6.30 -18.12 -13.93
N ALA A 160 6.77 -16.95 -14.37
CA ALA A 160 6.88 -15.77 -13.51
C ALA A 160 5.51 -15.30 -12.97
N LEU A 161 4.43 -15.38 -13.76
CA LEU A 161 3.07 -15.11 -13.24
C LEU A 161 2.57 -16.22 -12.31
N GLY A 162 2.89 -17.48 -12.61
CA GLY A 162 2.61 -18.63 -11.72
C GLY A 162 3.32 -18.55 -10.37
N SER A 163 4.37 -17.73 -10.26
CA SER A 163 5.06 -17.46 -9.00
C SER A 163 4.20 -16.73 -7.98
N ILE A 164 3.19 -15.95 -8.39
CA ILE A 164 2.25 -15.28 -7.48
C ILE A 164 1.57 -16.30 -6.59
N VAL A 165 0.81 -17.22 -7.21
CA VAL A 165 0.04 -18.24 -6.50
C VAL A 165 0.97 -19.08 -5.63
N THR A 166 2.12 -19.47 -6.17
CA THR A 166 3.09 -20.29 -5.45
C THR A 166 3.67 -19.55 -4.24
N ALA A 167 3.97 -18.26 -4.34
CA ALA A 167 4.49 -17.47 -3.23
C ALA A 167 3.48 -17.34 -2.09
N TYR A 168 2.23 -16.97 -2.39
CA TYR A 168 1.17 -16.87 -1.38
C TYR A 168 0.88 -18.20 -0.68
N LEU A 169 0.89 -19.31 -1.42
CA LEU A 169 0.76 -20.64 -0.82
C LEU A 169 1.91 -20.98 0.14
N LEU A 170 3.12 -20.47 -0.12
CA LEU A 170 4.33 -20.78 0.66
C LEU A 170 4.55 -19.84 1.85
N ILE A 171 3.96 -18.64 1.86
CA ILE A 171 4.11 -17.65 2.93
C ILE A 171 3.87 -18.21 4.34
N PRO A 172 2.77 -18.92 4.65
CA PRO A 172 2.56 -19.45 6.02
C PRO A 172 3.64 -20.44 6.44
N TYR A 173 4.08 -21.30 5.52
CA TYR A 173 5.12 -22.29 5.78
C TYR A 173 6.49 -21.64 6.00
N GLN A 174 6.86 -20.69 5.14
CA GLN A 174 8.13 -19.98 5.22
C GLN A 174 8.19 -19.08 6.47
N GLY A 175 7.11 -18.36 6.78
CA GLY A 175 7.04 -17.50 7.97
C GLY A 175 7.20 -18.30 9.26
N LEU A 176 6.47 -19.41 9.40
CA LEU A 176 6.59 -20.27 10.57
C LEU A 176 8.00 -20.87 10.71
N ALA A 177 8.58 -21.37 9.60
CA ALA A 177 9.93 -21.92 9.60
C ALA A 177 10.99 -20.86 9.93
N ALA A 178 10.85 -19.63 9.42
CA ALA A 178 11.73 -18.52 9.74
C ALA A 178 11.69 -18.16 11.24
N LEU A 179 10.50 -18.12 11.84
CA LEU A 179 10.33 -17.92 13.28
C LEU A 179 11.03 -19.02 14.08
N ARG A 180 10.85 -20.29 13.69
CA ARG A 180 11.57 -21.41 14.33
C ARG A 180 13.08 -21.21 14.26
N GLY A 181 13.63 -20.87 13.10
CA GLY A 181 15.07 -20.62 12.97
C GLY A 181 15.59 -19.50 13.90
N PHE A 182 14.80 -18.45 14.14
CA PHE A 182 15.18 -17.39 15.07
C PHE A 182 15.01 -17.76 16.55
N PHE A 183 13.96 -18.48 16.91
CA PHE A 183 13.63 -18.71 18.32
C PHE A 183 14.13 -20.04 18.88
N GLU A 184 14.26 -21.09 18.06
CA GLU A 184 14.71 -22.39 18.51
C GLU A 184 16.23 -22.40 18.78
N ALA A 185 16.64 -23.28 19.70
CA ALA A 185 18.04 -23.42 20.10
C ALA A 185 18.86 -24.25 19.10
N ALA A 186 18.20 -25.11 18.34
CA ALA A 186 18.79 -25.97 17.32
C ALA A 186 17.91 -25.99 16.07
N GLU A 187 18.52 -26.27 14.93
CA GLU A 187 17.79 -26.49 13.68
C GLU A 187 17.08 -27.85 13.69
N GLY A 188 15.99 -27.93 12.92
CA GLY A 188 15.25 -29.15 12.67
C GLY A 188 16.01 -30.14 11.79
N THR A 189 15.35 -31.25 11.49
CA THR A 189 15.98 -32.34 10.74
C THR A 189 16.05 -32.02 9.24
N TRP A 190 17.20 -32.30 8.62
CA TRP A 190 17.34 -32.24 7.17
C TRP A 190 16.53 -33.36 6.49
N ILE A 191 15.60 -32.98 5.63
CA ILE A 191 14.76 -33.92 4.87
C ILE A 191 15.03 -33.76 3.38
N ARG A 192 15.43 -34.87 2.72
CA ARG A 192 15.58 -34.90 1.26
C ARG A 192 14.23 -34.69 0.58
N THR A 193 14.15 -33.72 -0.33
CA THR A 193 12.97 -33.51 -1.18
C THR A 193 13.21 -34.13 -2.55
N PRO A 194 12.58 -35.28 -2.88
CA PRO A 194 12.78 -35.96 -4.15
C PRO A 194 12.39 -35.06 -5.31
N LYS A 195 13.24 -35.04 -6.33
CA LYS A 195 13.03 -34.30 -7.57
C LYS A 195 12.11 -35.07 -8.52
N THR A 196 11.71 -34.44 -9.63
CA THR A 196 10.78 -35.03 -10.60
C THR A 196 11.35 -36.28 -11.27
N GLY A 197 12.68 -36.39 -11.42
CA GLY A 197 13.31 -37.44 -12.23
C GLY A 197 12.92 -37.36 -13.70
N ARG A 198 12.34 -36.23 -14.13
CA ARG A 198 11.88 -35.95 -15.49
C ARG A 198 12.46 -34.61 -15.90
N LEU A 199 13.24 -34.64 -16.97
CA LEU A 199 13.74 -33.43 -17.63
C LEU A 199 12.60 -32.84 -18.46
N THR A 200 12.03 -31.74 -18.00
CA THR A 200 10.86 -31.09 -18.64
C THR A 200 11.25 -29.99 -19.63
N GLY A 201 12.53 -29.63 -19.71
CA GLY A 201 13.05 -28.61 -20.62
C GLY A 201 14.27 -29.12 -21.37
N ALA A 202 14.41 -28.70 -22.62
CA ALA A 202 15.62 -28.94 -23.40
C ALA A 202 16.74 -27.99 -22.94
N ILE A 203 17.97 -28.50 -22.87
CA ILE A 203 19.15 -27.73 -22.45
C ILE A 203 19.53 -26.79 -23.61
N HIS A 204 18.91 -25.61 -23.67
CA HIS A 204 19.09 -24.65 -24.76
C HIS A 204 20.13 -23.56 -24.49
N HIS A 205 20.66 -23.47 -23.26
CA HIS A 205 21.64 -22.46 -22.87
C HIS A 205 22.77 -23.10 -22.07
N LEU A 206 23.83 -23.51 -22.78
CA LEU A 206 25.18 -23.50 -22.22
C LEU A 206 25.96 -22.59 -23.14
N ARG A 207 26.19 -21.34 -22.74
CA ARG A 207 26.90 -20.36 -23.58
C ARG A 207 28.29 -20.92 -23.95
N PRO A 208 28.79 -20.69 -25.18
CA PRO A 208 30.03 -21.29 -25.65
C PRO A 208 31.22 -20.99 -24.71
N VAL A 209 31.99 -22.04 -24.41
CA VAL A 209 33.17 -22.04 -23.52
C VAL A 209 34.22 -20.97 -23.91
N GLU A 210 34.24 -20.55 -25.18
CA GLU A 210 35.13 -19.50 -25.71
C GLU A 210 34.97 -18.15 -24.97
N MET A 211 33.78 -17.81 -24.47
CA MET A 211 33.57 -16.59 -23.67
C MET A 211 34.16 -16.69 -22.25
N ILE A 212 34.26 -17.89 -21.69
CA ILE A 212 34.83 -18.13 -20.36
C ILE A 212 36.35 -17.93 -20.38
N GLN A 213 37.02 -18.26 -21.48
CA GLN A 213 38.46 -18.05 -21.67
C GLN A 213 38.83 -16.55 -21.66
N GLN A 214 37.98 -15.68 -22.21
CA GLN A 214 38.22 -14.23 -22.22
C GLN A 214 38.17 -13.60 -20.81
N TRP A 215 37.34 -14.14 -19.91
CA TRP A 215 37.27 -13.69 -18.52
C TRP A 215 38.41 -14.24 -17.65
N ALA A 216 38.87 -15.47 -17.91
CA ALA A 216 40.00 -16.06 -17.19
C ALA A 216 41.35 -15.38 -17.52
N VAL A 217 41.49 -14.82 -18.71
CA VAL A 217 42.72 -14.11 -19.17
C VAL A 217 42.73 -12.63 -18.73
N GLY A 218 41.65 -12.12 -18.14
CA GLY A 218 41.47 -10.71 -17.79
C GLY A 218 41.79 -10.30 -16.34
N LEU A 219 42.39 -11.17 -15.51
CA LEU A 219 42.89 -10.75 -14.19
C LEU A 219 44.14 -9.88 -14.38
N PRO A 220 44.15 -8.61 -13.92
CA PRO A 220 45.17 -7.66 -14.29
C PRO A 220 46.54 -8.01 -13.70
N GLN A 221 47.48 -8.44 -14.55
CA GLN A 221 48.89 -8.19 -14.28
C GLN A 221 49.17 -6.69 -14.46
N ARG A 222 49.78 -6.10 -13.44
CA ARG A 222 50.13 -4.69 -13.33
C ARG A 222 51.23 -4.33 -14.36
N ARG A 223 50.90 -3.58 -15.44
CA ARG A 223 51.69 -2.43 -15.98
C ARG A 223 51.16 -1.84 -17.32
N GLN A 224 50.92 -0.52 -17.26
CA GLN A 224 51.12 0.59 -18.24
C GLN A 224 50.47 0.60 -19.65
N PRO A 225 50.19 1.82 -20.19
CA PRO A 225 49.17 2.06 -21.20
C PRO A 225 49.74 2.15 -22.62
N ALA A 226 49.02 1.60 -23.60
CA ALA A 226 49.06 2.09 -24.97
C ALA A 226 47.78 1.72 -25.72
N ALA A 227 47.36 2.66 -26.55
CA ALA A 227 46.14 2.68 -27.34
C ALA A 227 46.08 1.59 -28.42
N ALA A 228 44.86 1.10 -28.68
CA ALA A 228 44.27 0.91 -30.01
C ALA A 228 43.00 0.04 -29.89
N GLY A 229 41.95 0.40 -30.62
CA GLY A 229 40.84 -0.51 -30.92
C GLY A 229 39.45 -0.13 -30.38
N ALA A 230 39.08 1.16 -30.42
CA ALA A 230 37.68 1.50 -30.68
C ALA A 230 37.42 1.16 -32.15
N VAL A 231 36.55 0.21 -32.48
CA VAL A 231 35.35 0.48 -33.30
C VAL A 231 34.31 -0.67 -33.28
N ASP A 232 34.60 -1.88 -32.78
CA ASP A 232 33.66 -3.03 -32.89
C ASP A 232 32.76 -3.32 -31.67
N ARG A 233 32.80 -2.51 -30.60
CA ARG A 233 32.02 -2.79 -29.36
C ARG A 233 30.67 -2.08 -29.24
N ALA A 234 30.29 -1.21 -30.18
CA ALA A 234 29.14 -0.32 -29.99
C ALA A 234 27.78 -0.93 -30.33
N VAL A 235 27.69 -1.98 -31.15
CA VAL A 235 26.39 -2.43 -31.70
C VAL A 235 25.73 -3.54 -30.85
N GLY A 236 26.50 -4.29 -30.04
CA GLY A 236 25.97 -5.32 -29.13
C GLY A 236 25.66 -4.84 -27.71
N ALA A 237 26.33 -3.78 -27.24
CA ALA A 237 26.23 -3.31 -25.85
C ALA A 237 24.96 -2.46 -25.59
N VAL A 238 24.50 -1.72 -26.60
CA VAL A 238 23.35 -0.81 -26.48
C VAL A 238 22.04 -1.58 -26.31
N GLY A 239 21.91 -2.81 -26.83
CA GLY A 239 20.73 -3.65 -26.61
C GLY A 239 20.70 -4.34 -25.24
N ARG A 240 21.88 -4.71 -24.71
CA ARG A 240 22.04 -5.57 -23.52
C ARG A 240 21.96 -4.83 -22.20
N GLN A 241 22.38 -3.56 -22.16
CA GLN A 241 22.33 -2.73 -20.94
C GLN A 241 21.10 -1.82 -20.85
N PHE A 242 20.46 -1.52 -21.97
CA PHE A 242 19.35 -0.57 -22.01
C PHE A 242 18.06 -1.16 -21.45
N VAL A 243 17.79 -2.45 -21.70
CA VAL A 243 16.61 -3.15 -21.19
C VAL A 243 16.60 -3.25 -19.66
N PRO A 244 17.67 -3.74 -18.97
CA PRO A 244 17.66 -3.80 -17.50
C PRO A 244 17.67 -2.41 -16.86
N ARG A 245 18.31 -1.40 -17.46
CA ARG A 245 18.26 -0.01 -16.99
C ARG A 245 16.89 0.62 -17.17
N ALA A 246 16.19 0.34 -18.28
CA ALA A 246 14.84 0.82 -18.51
C ALA A 246 13.83 0.16 -17.56
N VAL A 247 13.96 -1.15 -17.30
CA VAL A 247 13.11 -1.89 -16.34
C VAL A 247 13.33 -1.39 -14.92
N THR A 248 14.59 -1.23 -14.49
CA THR A 248 14.89 -0.70 -13.14
C THR A 248 14.47 0.76 -12.99
N ALA A 249 14.69 1.61 -13.99
CA ALA A 249 14.24 3.00 -13.97
C ALA A 249 12.70 3.12 -13.97
N SER A 250 11.99 2.29 -14.73
CA SER A 250 10.52 2.28 -14.72
C SER A 250 9.95 1.76 -13.40
N LEU A 251 10.60 0.77 -12.76
CA LEU A 251 10.21 0.31 -11.43
C LEU A 251 10.48 1.37 -10.34
N ALA A 252 11.60 2.09 -10.44
CA ALA A 252 11.94 3.19 -9.55
C ALA A 252 10.99 4.39 -9.74
N LEU A 253 10.69 4.77 -10.98
CA LEU A 253 9.71 5.82 -11.30
C LEU A 253 8.29 5.43 -10.87
N LEU A 254 7.95 4.15 -10.94
CA LEU A 254 6.66 3.62 -10.49
C LEU A 254 6.52 3.70 -8.98
N THR A 255 7.55 3.27 -8.25
CA THR A 255 7.55 3.36 -6.78
C THR A 255 7.57 4.81 -6.31
N LEU A 256 8.40 5.67 -6.92
CA LEU A 256 8.42 7.11 -6.65
C LEU A 256 7.12 7.81 -7.05
N GLY A 257 6.50 7.42 -8.15
CA GLY A 257 5.23 7.99 -8.61
C GLY A 257 4.07 7.59 -7.70
N LEU A 258 4.00 6.34 -7.27
CA LEU A 258 3.00 5.86 -6.32
C LEU A 258 3.20 6.49 -4.93
N THR A 259 4.43 6.65 -4.46
CA THR A 259 4.71 7.33 -3.19
C THR A 259 4.46 8.83 -3.27
N ALA A 260 4.85 9.49 -4.37
CA ALA A 260 4.56 10.91 -4.57
C ALA A 260 3.06 11.17 -4.70
N CYS A 261 2.30 10.34 -5.43
CA CYS A 261 0.84 10.43 -5.46
C CYS A 261 0.22 10.22 -4.07
N ALA A 262 0.73 9.26 -3.28
CA ALA A 262 0.26 9.06 -1.91
C ALA A 262 0.58 10.24 -0.97
N ILE A 263 1.63 11.01 -1.24
CA ILE A 263 2.05 12.18 -0.44
C ILE A 263 1.34 13.47 -0.90
N VAL A 264 1.12 13.63 -2.22
CA VAL A 264 0.56 14.85 -2.83
C VAL A 264 -0.96 14.86 -2.82
N LEU A 265 -1.61 13.69 -2.80
CA LEU A 265 -3.04 13.63 -2.53
C LEU A 265 -3.26 14.16 -1.10
N PRO A 266 -4.01 15.25 -0.92
CA PRO A 266 -4.24 15.79 0.41
C PRO A 266 -4.82 14.68 1.27
N VAL A 267 -4.11 14.35 2.34
CA VAL A 267 -4.63 13.51 3.42
C VAL A 267 -5.69 14.35 4.11
N SER A 268 -6.88 14.41 3.50
CA SER A 268 -8.04 14.80 4.28
C SER A 268 -8.23 13.69 5.29
N ALA A 269 -8.20 14.05 6.58
CA ALA A 269 -8.73 13.20 7.62
C ALA A 269 -10.05 12.62 7.10
N GLY A 270 -10.12 11.29 7.02
CA GLY A 270 -11.32 10.61 6.57
C GLY A 270 -12.45 10.98 7.52
N ALA A 271 -13.25 11.97 7.17
CA ALA A 271 -14.58 12.13 7.70
C ALA A 271 -15.47 11.26 6.80
N PRO A 272 -15.89 10.04 7.24
CA PRO A 272 -17.10 9.48 6.65
C PRO A 272 -18.16 10.55 6.84
N THR A 273 -18.90 10.90 5.77
CA THR A 273 -20.17 11.68 5.82
C THR A 273 -20.47 12.22 7.22
N SER A 274 -19.92 13.38 7.60
CA SER A 274 -19.95 13.83 8.99
C SER A 274 -21.34 14.36 9.31
N ALA A 275 -22.26 13.42 9.54
CA ALA A 275 -23.61 13.66 9.96
C ALA A 275 -23.55 14.25 11.37
N TYR A 276 -23.94 15.51 11.49
CA TYR A 276 -24.16 16.19 12.74
C TYR A 276 -25.63 16.10 13.12
N TYR A 277 -25.90 15.48 14.25
CA TYR A 277 -27.22 15.44 14.87
C TYR A 277 -27.37 16.67 15.74
N LEU A 278 -28.45 17.42 15.52
CA LEU A 278 -28.79 18.57 16.36
C LEU A 278 -29.37 18.08 17.69
N HIS A 279 -28.91 18.65 18.79
CA HIS A 279 -29.37 18.35 20.15
C HIS A 279 -29.96 19.58 20.84
N THR A 280 -30.68 19.31 21.93
CA THR A 280 -31.08 20.33 22.90
C THR A 280 -29.87 21.10 23.42
N GLY A 281 -30.04 22.39 23.68
CA GLY A 281 -28.94 23.27 24.11
C GLY A 281 -28.10 23.88 22.99
N PHE A 282 -28.55 23.76 21.72
CA PHE A 282 -27.90 24.39 20.57
C PHE A 282 -26.49 23.85 20.27
N VAL A 283 -26.30 22.56 20.53
CA VAL A 283 -25.08 21.82 20.23
C VAL A 283 -25.40 20.74 19.19
N MET A 284 -24.41 20.38 18.38
CA MET A 284 -24.50 19.27 17.44
C MET A 284 -23.25 18.40 17.50
N ASP A 285 -23.42 17.09 17.34
CA ASP A 285 -22.34 16.11 17.39
C ASP A 285 -22.63 14.90 16.49
N HIS A 286 -21.76 13.89 16.51
CA HIS A 286 -21.89 12.68 15.68
C HIS A 286 -22.76 11.57 16.29
N THR A 287 -23.47 11.84 17.38
CA THR A 287 -24.26 10.85 18.11
C THR A 287 -25.76 11.02 17.88
N PRO A 288 -26.46 10.00 17.34
CA PRO A 288 -27.90 10.09 17.17
C PRO A 288 -28.63 10.11 18.51
N ALA A 289 -29.69 10.92 18.61
CA ALA A 289 -30.49 11.01 19.82
C ALA A 289 -31.24 9.70 20.15
N GLY A 290 -31.33 9.40 21.45
CA GLY A 290 -32.02 8.21 21.99
C GLY A 290 -33.55 8.31 22.00
N THR A 291 -34.21 7.41 22.73
CA THR A 291 -35.69 7.30 22.74
C THR A 291 -36.39 8.21 23.77
N GLY A 292 -35.64 8.83 24.70
CA GLY A 292 -36.19 9.41 25.93
C GLY A 292 -36.50 10.91 25.93
N HIS A 293 -36.09 11.65 24.89
CA HIS A 293 -36.35 13.08 24.78
C HIS A 293 -36.84 13.40 23.38
N LYS A 294 -37.77 14.34 23.22
CA LYS A 294 -38.22 14.87 21.91
C LYS A 294 -38.26 16.38 22.06
N THR A 295 -37.55 17.06 21.18
CA THR A 295 -37.44 18.51 21.23
C THR A 295 -38.29 19.11 20.12
N THR A 296 -39.07 20.13 20.47
CA THR A 296 -39.96 20.83 19.54
C THR A 296 -39.78 22.32 19.77
N ILE A 297 -39.30 23.04 18.76
CA ILE A 297 -39.10 24.48 18.83
C ILE A 297 -40.08 25.15 17.88
N ASP A 298 -40.87 26.07 18.44
CA ASP A 298 -41.83 26.88 17.71
C ASP A 298 -41.12 27.98 16.94
N LEU A 299 -41.34 28.01 15.63
CA LEU A 299 -40.68 28.93 14.72
C LEU A 299 -41.60 30.11 14.40
N THR A 300 -41.03 31.30 14.41
CA THR A 300 -41.71 32.55 14.01
C THR A 300 -40.94 33.24 12.88
N PRO A 301 -41.59 34.04 12.03
CA PRO A 301 -40.88 34.82 11.01
C PRO A 301 -39.81 35.73 11.65
N GLY A 302 -38.62 35.77 11.06
CA GLY A 302 -37.45 36.51 11.56
C GLY A 302 -36.62 35.78 12.63
N MET A 303 -37.06 34.61 13.12
CA MET A 303 -36.32 33.85 14.12
C MET A 303 -35.05 33.24 13.53
N SER A 304 -33.95 33.29 14.30
CA SER A 304 -32.70 32.62 13.96
C SER A 304 -32.29 31.68 15.09
N LEU A 305 -31.95 30.44 14.74
CA LEU A 305 -31.43 29.44 15.66
C LEU A 305 -30.05 29.01 15.16
N THR A 306 -29.06 28.91 16.04
CA THR A 306 -27.68 28.54 15.66
C THR A 306 -27.18 27.41 16.55
N TRP A 307 -26.66 26.34 15.94
CA TRP A 307 -26.04 25.20 16.59
C TRP A 307 -24.52 25.23 16.42
N THR A 308 -23.79 24.75 17.42
CA THR A 308 -22.33 24.68 17.46
C THR A 308 -21.86 23.23 17.51
N SER A 309 -20.85 22.86 16.71
CA SER A 309 -20.24 21.53 16.78
C SER A 309 -19.48 21.32 18.09
N THR A 310 -19.58 20.13 18.67
CA THR A 310 -18.67 19.69 19.74
C THR A 310 -17.23 19.52 19.23
N ASP A 311 -17.08 19.20 17.95
CA ASP A 311 -15.79 19.03 17.32
C ASP A 311 -15.05 20.37 17.16
N VAL A 312 -13.73 20.27 17.27
CA VAL A 312 -12.80 21.38 17.29
C VAL A 312 -11.79 21.19 16.17
N TYR A 313 -11.75 22.12 15.23
CA TYR A 313 -10.88 22.10 14.06
C TYR A 313 -9.69 23.03 14.26
N PRO A 314 -8.44 22.55 14.22
CA PRO A 314 -7.26 23.40 14.30
C PRO A 314 -7.13 24.33 13.07
N ALA A 315 -6.31 25.37 13.20
CA ALA A 315 -5.96 26.21 12.07
C ALA A 315 -5.17 25.40 11.02
N GLY A 316 -5.45 25.62 9.74
CA GLY A 316 -4.84 24.88 8.63
C GLY A 316 -5.60 23.61 8.20
N ASP A 317 -6.63 23.20 8.94
CA ASP A 317 -7.53 22.13 8.49
C ASP A 317 -8.35 22.57 7.28
N VAL A 318 -8.73 21.60 6.44
CA VAL A 318 -9.45 21.85 5.20
C VAL A 318 -10.88 21.32 5.31
N ILE A 319 -11.85 22.19 5.10
CA ILE A 319 -13.25 21.80 4.94
C ILE A 319 -13.49 21.49 3.46
N PRO A 320 -13.88 20.25 3.11
CA PRO A 320 -13.97 19.83 1.72
C PRO A 320 -15.08 20.54 0.94
N ALA A 321 -14.90 20.59 -0.38
CA ALA A 321 -15.95 20.97 -1.31
C ALA A 321 -16.98 19.85 -1.45
N GLY A 322 -18.24 20.20 -1.68
CA GLY A 322 -19.26 19.24 -2.09
C GLY A 322 -20.64 19.60 -1.56
N THR A 323 -21.52 18.60 -1.50
CA THR A 323 -22.92 18.80 -1.15
C THR A 323 -23.14 18.76 0.36
N TYR A 324 -23.62 19.88 0.89
CA TYR A 324 -24.16 20.00 2.24
C TYR A 324 -25.65 19.68 2.18
N THR A 325 -26.13 18.82 3.06
CA THR A 325 -27.57 18.52 3.16
C THR A 325 -28.06 18.65 4.59
N PHE A 326 -29.27 19.16 4.75
CA PHE A 326 -29.97 19.21 6.03
C PHE A 326 -31.31 18.51 5.91
N THR A 327 -31.55 17.57 6.81
CA THR A 327 -32.80 16.81 6.91
C THR A 327 -33.43 17.04 8.27
N ALA A 328 -34.69 17.46 8.31
CA ALA A 328 -35.43 17.62 9.55
C ALA A 328 -36.93 17.38 9.37
N ASP A 329 -37.60 17.08 10.48
CA ASP A 329 -39.05 16.99 10.58
C ASP A 329 -39.66 18.32 11.01
N TRP A 330 -40.70 18.74 10.29
CA TRP A 330 -41.46 19.95 10.55
C TRP A 330 -42.88 19.58 10.97
N GLN A 331 -43.44 20.20 12.01
CA GLN A 331 -44.73 19.85 12.61
C GLN A 331 -45.67 21.05 12.79
N LYS A 332 -46.84 20.77 13.37
CA LYS A 332 -47.99 21.65 13.66
C LYS A 332 -49.03 21.76 12.53
N ASP A 333 -49.05 22.82 11.74
CA ASP A 333 -50.06 22.98 10.68
C ASP A 333 -49.60 22.34 9.37
N ALA A 334 -50.21 21.22 8.97
CA ALA A 334 -49.87 20.50 7.73
C ALA A 334 -50.04 21.33 6.44
N LYS A 335 -50.80 22.44 6.49
CA LYS A 335 -50.95 23.36 5.35
C LYS A 335 -49.96 24.52 5.38
N ALA A 336 -49.16 24.64 6.43
CA ALA A 336 -48.16 25.69 6.53
C ALA A 336 -46.91 25.38 5.69
N ARG A 337 -46.41 26.41 5.00
CA ARG A 337 -45.14 26.42 4.28
C ARG A 337 -44.27 27.52 4.85
N ALA A 338 -43.01 27.21 5.14
CA ALA A 338 -42.04 28.18 5.63
C ALA A 338 -40.88 28.29 4.66
N SER A 339 -40.47 29.52 4.34
CA SER A 339 -39.23 29.78 3.62
C SER A 339 -38.11 29.94 4.63
N VAL A 340 -37.11 29.05 4.57
CA VAL A 340 -36.05 28.96 5.57
C VAL A 340 -34.69 29.04 4.88
N THR A 341 -33.83 29.91 5.39
CA THR A 341 -32.43 30.02 4.98
C THR A 341 -31.55 29.24 5.94
N PHE A 342 -30.78 28.33 5.39
CA PHE A 342 -29.81 27.50 6.10
C PHE A 342 -28.41 28.03 5.78
N THR A 343 -27.58 28.21 6.81
CA THR A 343 -26.21 28.70 6.67
C THR A 343 -25.27 27.81 7.46
N VAL A 344 -24.26 27.26 6.79
CA VAL A 344 -23.16 26.51 7.42
C VAL A 344 -21.92 27.38 7.36
N GLY A 345 -21.15 27.42 8.43
CA GLY A 345 -19.94 28.22 8.51
C GLY A 345 -18.98 27.72 9.58
N TYR A 346 -17.90 28.47 9.79
CA TYR A 346 -16.91 28.18 10.82
C TYR A 346 -16.55 29.45 11.60
N GLY A 347 -16.22 29.28 12.88
CA GLY A 347 -15.80 30.39 13.74
C GLY A 347 -15.20 29.91 15.05
N THR A 348 -14.42 30.76 15.71
CA THR A 348 -13.95 30.50 17.09
C THR A 348 -15.11 30.51 18.09
N SER A 349 -16.23 31.14 17.71
CA SER A 349 -17.54 31.01 18.34
C SER A 349 -18.64 31.13 17.28
N CYS A 350 -19.82 30.56 17.54
CA CYS A 350 -20.94 30.63 16.60
C CYS A 350 -21.86 31.86 16.75
N GLY A 351 -21.46 32.86 17.56
CA GLY A 351 -22.16 34.14 17.64
C GLY A 351 -22.02 34.95 16.34
N SER A 352 -20.80 34.99 15.78
CA SER A 352 -20.48 35.53 14.47
C SER A 352 -19.47 34.60 13.81
N PHE A 353 -19.80 34.05 12.65
CA PHE A 353 -18.98 33.03 11.98
C PHE A 353 -18.87 33.32 10.48
N ALA A 354 -17.81 32.82 9.86
CA ALA A 354 -17.57 32.93 8.43
C ALA A 354 -18.43 31.90 7.67
N ASN A 355 -19.12 32.34 6.62
CA ASN A 355 -20.01 31.49 5.85
C ASN A 355 -19.23 30.55 4.91
N LEU A 356 -19.54 29.26 4.95
CA LEU A 356 -19.08 28.26 3.98
C LEU A 356 -20.10 28.11 2.86
N VAL A 357 -21.36 27.92 3.22
CA VAL A 357 -22.47 27.78 2.28
C VAL A 357 -23.75 28.33 2.90
N SER A 358 -24.60 28.93 2.07
CA SER A 358 -25.94 29.34 2.47
C SER A 358 -26.93 29.02 1.37
N TRP A 359 -28.08 28.46 1.73
CA TRP A 359 -29.15 28.18 0.78
C TRP A 359 -30.51 28.43 1.40
N THR A 360 -31.48 28.77 0.56
CA THR A 360 -32.87 28.98 0.98
C THR A 360 -33.74 27.89 0.37
N SER A 361 -34.65 27.34 1.16
CA SER A 361 -35.58 26.31 0.69
C SER A 361 -36.93 26.45 1.39
N ASP A 362 -37.99 26.15 0.64
CA ASP A 362 -39.33 26.08 1.19
C ASP A 362 -39.55 24.70 1.81
N VAL A 363 -39.85 24.71 3.10
CA VAL A 363 -40.11 23.50 3.89
C VAL A 363 -41.58 23.43 4.29
N SER A 364 -42.07 22.22 4.43
CA SER A 364 -43.46 21.96 4.78
C SER A 364 -43.59 21.10 6.01
N ALA A 365 -44.54 21.49 6.85
CA ALA A 365 -45.11 20.65 7.90
C ALA A 365 -45.74 19.37 7.30
N PRO A 366 -45.99 18.30 8.10
CA PRO A 366 -45.86 16.87 7.76
C PRO A 366 -46.55 16.39 6.46
N PRO A 367 -46.09 15.24 5.86
CA PRO A 367 -46.03 13.96 6.58
C PRO A 367 -44.65 13.26 6.65
N LYS A 368 -43.58 13.82 6.09
CA LYS A 368 -42.23 13.20 6.05
C LYS A 368 -41.11 14.23 6.29
N PRO A 369 -39.91 13.80 6.75
CA PRO A 369 -38.76 14.69 6.86
C PRO A 369 -38.40 15.28 5.50
N THR A 370 -38.04 16.56 5.49
CA THR A 370 -37.63 17.28 4.28
C THR A 370 -36.12 17.39 4.25
N THR A 371 -35.50 16.95 3.16
CA THR A 371 -34.07 17.13 2.90
C THR A 371 -33.86 18.28 1.94
N THR A 372 -32.99 19.22 2.30
CA THR A 372 -32.58 20.35 1.47
C THR A 372 -31.05 20.42 1.45
N GLY A 373 -30.45 21.16 0.53
CA GLY A 373 -29.01 21.24 0.47
C GLY A 373 -28.47 22.18 -0.60
N ALA A 374 -27.16 22.39 -0.55
CA ALA A 374 -26.41 23.15 -1.54
C ALA A 374 -25.01 22.57 -1.73
N THR A 375 -24.43 22.81 -2.90
CA THR A 375 -23.13 22.25 -3.27
C THR A 375 -22.11 23.36 -3.44
N THR A 376 -20.94 23.20 -2.81
CA THR A 376 -19.77 24.05 -3.04
C THR A 376 -18.81 23.39 -4.02
N THR A 377 -18.14 24.19 -4.86
CA THR A 377 -17.17 23.70 -5.85
C THR A 377 -15.71 23.82 -5.37
N HIS A 378 -15.47 24.53 -4.27
CA HIS A 378 -14.14 24.79 -3.72
C HIS A 378 -14.07 24.40 -2.24
N ALA A 379 -12.96 23.77 -1.86
CA ALA A 379 -12.65 23.48 -0.47
C ALA A 379 -12.20 24.78 0.23
N THR A 380 -12.39 24.84 1.54
CA THR A 380 -12.03 26.02 2.34
C THR A 380 -10.95 25.66 3.34
N ASP A 381 -9.82 26.36 3.27
CA ASP A 381 -8.74 26.25 4.24
C ASP A 381 -9.04 27.13 5.45
N LEU A 382 -8.95 26.56 6.66
CA LEU A 382 -9.19 27.29 7.90
C LEU A 382 -8.02 28.24 8.19
N PRO A 383 -8.28 29.55 8.40
CA PRO A 383 -7.23 30.55 8.56
C PRO A 383 -6.46 30.40 9.88
N SER A 384 -5.33 31.07 10.01
CA SER A 384 -4.62 31.16 11.30
C SER A 384 -5.48 31.85 12.37
N GLY A 385 -5.40 31.38 13.63
CA GLY A 385 -6.16 31.96 14.76
C GLY A 385 -7.24 31.09 15.39
N GLY A 386 -7.27 29.78 15.08
CA GLY A 386 -8.18 28.81 15.69
C GLY A 386 -7.95 28.59 17.20
N PRO A 387 -8.64 27.61 17.80
CA PRO A 387 -9.46 26.58 17.15
C PRO A 387 -10.82 27.06 16.64
N TYR A 388 -11.35 26.39 15.62
CA TYR A 388 -12.65 26.67 15.01
C TYR A 388 -13.69 25.59 15.31
N HIS A 389 -14.95 26.01 15.40
CA HIS A 389 -16.11 25.14 15.43
C HIS A 389 -16.91 25.31 14.15
N ILE A 390 -17.62 24.25 13.73
CA ILE A 390 -18.62 24.34 12.68
C ILE A 390 -19.90 24.92 13.30
N CYS A 391 -20.45 25.90 12.61
CA CYS A 391 -21.65 26.61 13.01
C CYS A 391 -22.75 26.35 11.99
N PHE A 392 -23.94 26.02 12.46
CA PHE A 392 -25.11 25.82 11.61
C PHE A 392 -26.24 26.73 12.05
N ARG A 393 -26.70 27.61 11.17
CA ARG A 393 -27.77 28.57 11.43
C ARG A 393 -28.98 28.30 10.54
N ILE A 394 -30.14 28.34 11.17
CA ILE A 394 -31.45 28.34 10.51
C ILE A 394 -32.07 29.72 10.73
N HIS A 395 -32.43 30.41 9.65
CA HIS A 395 -33.14 31.68 9.66
C HIS A 395 -34.50 31.54 8.97
N VAL A 396 -35.58 31.88 9.66
CA VAL A 396 -36.95 31.77 9.15
C VAL A 396 -37.32 33.05 8.43
N ASN A 397 -37.36 33.04 7.10
CA ASN A 397 -37.68 34.23 6.30
C ASN A 397 -39.16 34.57 6.41
N SER A 398 -40.03 33.58 6.20
CA SER A 398 -41.48 33.75 6.21
C SER A 398 -42.20 32.44 6.51
N ILE A 399 -43.43 32.54 7.02
CA ILE A 399 -44.33 31.40 7.23
C ILE A 399 -45.69 31.77 6.63
N THR A 400 -46.22 30.90 5.79
CA THR A 400 -47.49 31.09 5.07
C THR A 400 -48.44 29.93 5.38
N CYS A 401 -49.71 30.23 5.64
CA CYS A 401 -50.76 29.24 5.85
C CYS A 401 -52.15 29.85 5.56
N SER A 402 -53.19 29.01 5.59
CA SER A 402 -54.58 29.39 5.27
C SER A 402 -55.30 30.16 6.39
N GLY A 403 -54.73 30.28 7.59
CA GLY A 403 -55.37 30.87 8.77
C GLY A 403 -54.61 32.06 9.38
N ASN A 404 -55.22 32.73 10.36
CA ASN A 404 -54.63 33.92 11.03
C ASN A 404 -53.45 33.61 11.96
N LYS A 405 -53.25 32.33 12.32
CA LYS A 405 -52.08 31.85 13.07
C LYS A 405 -51.52 30.66 12.31
N CYS A 406 -50.24 30.75 11.94
CA CYS A 406 -49.51 29.70 11.23
C CYS A 406 -48.50 29.03 12.17
N PRO A 407 -48.94 28.14 13.07
CA PRO A 407 -48.03 27.46 13.95
C PRO A 407 -47.13 26.53 13.13
N PHE A 408 -45.82 26.72 13.24
CA PHE A 408 -44.80 25.93 12.54
C PHE A 408 -43.71 25.60 13.55
N ALA A 409 -43.22 24.36 13.56
CA ALA A 409 -42.17 23.96 14.48
C ALA A 409 -41.21 22.97 13.84
N ILE A 410 -39.93 23.04 14.25
CA ILE A 410 -38.94 22.00 13.97
C ILE A 410 -38.93 21.00 15.12
N VAL A 411 -38.81 19.72 14.78
CA VAL A 411 -38.79 18.62 15.73
C VAL A 411 -37.55 17.77 15.54
N PHE A 412 -36.82 17.53 16.63
CA PHE A 412 -35.56 16.80 16.61
C PHE A 412 -35.25 16.17 17.98
N ASP A 413 -34.04 15.62 18.12
CA ASP A 413 -33.49 15.06 19.36
C ASP A 413 -34.19 13.79 19.88
N THR A 414 -34.75 12.97 18.99
CA THR A 414 -35.26 11.63 19.34
C THR A 414 -34.96 10.60 18.25
N SER A 415 -34.94 9.31 18.58
CA SER A 415 -34.65 8.23 17.64
C SER A 415 -35.60 8.17 16.43
N ARG A 416 -36.79 8.79 16.53
CA ARG A 416 -37.79 8.89 15.46
C ARG A 416 -37.74 10.20 14.67
N PHE A 417 -37.33 11.29 15.30
CA PHE A 417 -37.28 12.63 14.70
C PHE A 417 -35.89 13.19 14.94
N GLN A 418 -35.05 13.08 13.91
CA GLN A 418 -33.67 13.55 13.92
C GLN A 418 -33.55 14.74 12.97
N ALA A 419 -32.79 15.75 13.40
CA ALA A 419 -32.34 16.80 12.51
C ALA A 419 -30.86 16.57 12.22
N ILE A 420 -30.55 16.29 10.95
CA ILE A 420 -29.24 15.81 10.51
C ILE A 420 -28.66 16.81 9.51
N LEU A 421 -27.50 17.36 9.82
CA LEU A 421 -26.67 18.12 8.89
C LEU A 421 -25.54 17.23 8.39
N ASN A 422 -25.52 16.91 7.10
CA ASN A 422 -24.39 16.24 6.47
C ASN A 422 -23.49 17.26 5.79
N LEU A 423 -22.21 17.27 6.14
CA LEU A 423 -21.18 17.99 5.39
C LEU A 423 -20.66 17.12 4.23
N PRO A 424 -20.10 17.73 3.18
CA PRO A 424 -19.41 17.00 2.15
C PRO A 424 -18.28 16.15 2.73
N ALA A 425 -18.20 14.90 2.27
CA ALA A 425 -17.05 14.04 2.47
C ALA A 425 -16.26 13.99 1.17
N ILE A 426 -14.94 13.82 1.27
CA ILE A 426 -14.11 13.54 0.10
C ILE A 426 -14.40 12.09 -0.31
N GLU A 427 -15.34 11.91 -1.23
CA GLU A 427 -15.42 10.71 -2.05
C GLU A 427 -14.44 10.91 -3.22
N VAL A 428 -13.24 10.35 -3.09
CA VAL A 428 -12.40 10.12 -4.27
C VAL A 428 -13.16 9.12 -5.14
N ASP A 429 -13.45 9.45 -6.42
CA ASP A 429 -14.03 8.49 -7.36
C ASP A 429 -12.99 7.39 -7.65
N GLU A 430 -12.99 6.36 -6.81
CA GLU A 430 -12.00 5.26 -6.82
C GLU A 430 -12.16 4.33 -8.04
N ARG A 431 -13.16 4.56 -8.92
CA ARG A 431 -13.43 3.72 -10.09
C ARG A 431 -12.37 3.88 -11.19
N SER A 432 -11.65 5.00 -11.22
CA SER A 432 -10.71 5.33 -12.31
C SER A 432 -9.25 4.97 -12.01
N LEU A 433 -8.89 4.72 -10.74
CA LEU A 433 -7.51 4.44 -10.30
C LEU A 433 -7.03 3.00 -10.55
N PRO A 434 -7.86 1.94 -10.44
CA PRO A 434 -7.46 0.59 -10.86
C PRO A 434 -7.09 0.55 -12.34
N LEU A 435 -7.74 1.38 -13.17
CA LEU A 435 -7.45 1.52 -14.59
C LEU A 435 -6.09 2.21 -14.84
N ALA A 436 -5.63 3.11 -13.96
CA ALA A 436 -4.28 3.66 -14.03
C ALA A 436 -3.22 2.58 -13.76
N GLY A 437 -3.46 1.69 -12.78
CA GLY A 437 -2.60 0.52 -12.54
C GLY A 437 -2.51 -0.43 -13.74
N VAL A 438 -3.63 -0.62 -14.46
CA VAL A 438 -3.69 -1.44 -15.69
C VAL A 438 -3.07 -0.73 -16.90
N ALA A 439 -3.24 0.58 -17.05
CA ALA A 439 -2.62 1.38 -18.12
C ALA A 439 -1.08 1.37 -18.04
N VAL A 440 -0.53 1.20 -16.84
CA VAL A 440 0.92 1.11 -16.58
C VAL A 440 1.52 -0.27 -16.94
N MET A 441 0.70 -1.31 -17.12
CA MET A 441 1.15 -2.61 -17.64
C MET A 441 1.32 -2.63 -19.16
N ILE A 442 0.77 -1.64 -19.86
CA ILE A 442 0.85 -1.50 -21.32
C ILE A 442 2.30 -1.35 -21.80
N PRO A 443 3.19 -0.51 -21.21
CA PRO A 443 4.59 -0.45 -21.62
C PRO A 443 5.36 -1.77 -21.44
N LEU A 444 5.08 -2.58 -20.42
CA LEU A 444 5.68 -3.91 -20.25
C LEU A 444 5.23 -4.88 -21.35
N LEU A 445 3.94 -4.86 -21.73
CA LEU A 445 3.42 -5.66 -22.85
C LEU A 445 3.87 -5.14 -24.22
N VAL A 446 4.06 -3.83 -24.38
CA VAL A 446 4.56 -3.20 -25.61
C VAL A 446 6.07 -3.44 -25.79
N MET A 447 6.85 -3.57 -24.72
CA MET A 447 8.27 -3.95 -24.80
C MET A 447 8.50 -5.41 -25.22
N VAL A 448 7.49 -6.28 -25.15
CA VAL A 448 7.55 -7.65 -25.72
C VAL A 448 7.35 -7.65 -27.24
N ARG A 449 6.73 -6.61 -27.84
CA ARG A 449 6.42 -6.57 -29.29
C ARG A 449 7.63 -6.42 -30.23
N PRO A 450 8.71 -5.66 -29.93
CA PRO A 450 9.88 -5.58 -30.81
C PRO A 450 10.61 -6.92 -30.97
N TRP A 451 10.47 -7.83 -30.01
CA TRP A 451 11.11 -9.16 -30.05
C TRP A 451 10.51 -10.09 -31.11
N ARG A 452 9.24 -9.90 -31.50
CA ARG A 452 8.61 -10.68 -32.58
C ARG A 452 9.28 -10.51 -33.95
N ARG A 453 10.02 -9.41 -34.19
CA ARG A 453 10.65 -9.15 -35.49
C ARG A 453 12.09 -9.68 -35.61
N ARG A 454 12.72 -10.13 -34.52
CA ARG A 454 14.10 -10.67 -34.55
C ARG A 454 14.19 -12.20 -34.59
N VAL A 455 13.08 -12.91 -34.37
CA VAL A 455 13.05 -14.39 -34.36
C VAL A 455 12.73 -14.97 -35.75
N VAL A 456 12.51 -14.13 -36.78
CA VAL A 456 12.22 -14.56 -38.17
C VAL A 456 13.37 -14.19 -39.13
N ARG A 457 14.61 -14.11 -38.66
CA ARG A 457 15.79 -14.10 -39.54
C ARG A 457 16.89 -14.94 -38.97
#